data_AF-A0A7C1WNL7-F1
#
_entry.id   AF-A0A7C1WNL7-F1
#
_cell.length_a   1.000
_cell.length_b   1.000
_cell.length_c   1.000
_cell.angle_alpha   90.00
_cell.angle_beta   90.00
_cell.angle_gamma   90.00
#
_symmetry.space_group_name_H-M   'P 1'
#
loop_
_entity.id
_entity.type
_entity.pdbx_description
1 polymer ?
#
loop_
_entity_poly.entity_id
_entity_poly.type
_entity_poly.pdbx_seq_one_letter_code
_entity_poly.pdbx_strand_id
1 'polypeptide(L)'
;MKITTVKEFRDHATKLLRGSDLLLITRQGHAAGLYLPFSHTEELPFELRKELQQTLARSVRQALEEKELTEEDILADFERFRTVNRSR
;
A
#
# COMPACT_ATOMS: atom_id res chain seq x y z
N MET A 1 7.92 6.83 -19.37
CA MET A 1 6.63 7.06 -18.68
C MET A 1 5.51 6.76 -19.65
N LYS A 2 4.55 5.91 -19.28
CA LYS A 2 3.36 5.56 -20.06
C LYS A 2 2.11 6.09 -19.36
N ILE A 3 1.11 6.48 -20.14
CA ILE A 3 -0.21 6.85 -19.64
C ILE A 3 -1.16 5.71 -19.98
N THR A 4 -1.97 5.28 -19.02
CA THR A 4 -2.98 4.25 -19.23
C THR A 4 -4.25 4.61 -18.50
N THR A 5 -5.40 4.23 -19.03
CA THR A 5 -6.66 4.38 -18.30
C THR A 5 -6.77 3.30 -17.21
N VAL A 6 -7.59 3.52 -16.17
CA VAL A 6 -7.90 2.50 -15.16
C VAL A 6 -8.40 1.20 -15.80
N LYS A 7 -9.19 1.30 -16.88
CA LYS A 7 -9.72 0.13 -17.61
C LYS A 7 -8.60 -0.67 -18.26
N GLU A 8 -7.74 -0.02 -19.03
CA GLU A 8 -6.60 -0.66 -19.70
C GLU A 8 -5.59 -1.23 -18.70
N PHE A 9 -5.32 -0.48 -17.61
CA PHE A 9 -4.45 -0.95 -16.56
C PHE A 9 -4.96 -2.25 -15.94
N ARG A 10 -6.26 -2.32 -15.63
CA ARG A 10 -6.90 -3.56 -15.13
C ARG A 10 -6.80 -4.69 -16.14
N ASP A 11 -7.13 -4.42 -17.40
CA ASP A 11 -7.22 -5.44 -18.45
C ASP A 11 -5.82 -5.99 -18.84
N HIS A 12 -4.75 -5.23 -18.58
CA HIS A 12 -3.37 -5.60 -18.92
C HIS A 12 -2.38 -5.51 -17.74
N ALA A 13 -2.87 -5.63 -16.51
CA ALA A 13 -2.11 -5.37 -15.29
C ALA A 13 -0.78 -6.14 -15.25
N THR A 14 -0.81 -7.45 -15.48
CA THR A 14 0.39 -8.30 -15.43
C THR A 14 1.46 -7.86 -16.44
N LYS A 15 1.07 -7.41 -17.64
CA LYS A 15 2.02 -6.95 -18.66
C LYS A 15 2.62 -5.61 -18.27
N LEU A 16 1.78 -4.70 -17.78
CA LEU A 16 2.18 -3.34 -17.41
C LEU A 16 3.10 -3.35 -16.17
N LEU A 17 2.77 -4.16 -15.16
CA LEU A 17 3.54 -4.30 -13.92
C LEU A 17 4.87 -5.04 -14.10
N ARG A 18 5.02 -5.86 -15.14
CA ARG A 18 6.32 -6.46 -15.51
C ARG A 18 7.24 -5.48 -16.26
N GLY A 19 6.70 -4.34 -16.72
CA GLY A 19 7.48 -3.32 -17.39
C GLY A 19 8.29 -2.48 -16.40
N SER A 20 9.37 -1.87 -16.90
CA SER A 20 10.18 -0.90 -16.15
C SER A 20 9.70 0.55 -16.33
N ASP A 21 8.58 0.76 -17.04
CA ASP A 21 8.02 2.08 -17.29
C ASP A 21 7.22 2.61 -16.09
N LEU A 22 7.49 3.84 -15.68
CA LEU A 22 6.58 4.64 -14.84
C LEU A 22 5.19 4.72 -15.50
N LEU A 23 4.11 4.41 -14.79
CA LEU A 23 2.75 4.48 -15.33
C LEU A 23 1.92 5.57 -14.63
N LEU A 24 1.43 6.54 -15.39
CA LEU A 24 0.38 7.45 -14.95
C LEU A 24 -0.98 6.81 -15.28
N ILE A 25 -1.74 6.46 -14.26
CA ILE A 25 -3.05 5.83 -14.39
C ILE A 25 -4.12 6.93 -14.34
N THR A 26 -5.02 6.96 -15.31
CA THR A 26 -6.06 7.98 -15.44
C THR A 26 -7.48 7.42 -15.40
N ARG A 27 -8.43 8.17 -14.85
CA ARG A 27 -9.86 7.87 -14.86
C ARG A 27 -10.61 9.09 -15.37
N GLN A 28 -11.37 8.94 -16.46
CA GLN A 28 -12.13 10.05 -17.06
C GLN A 28 -11.26 11.29 -17.31
N GLY A 29 -10.05 11.10 -17.85
CA GLY A 29 -9.11 12.19 -18.15
C GLY A 29 -8.33 12.77 -16.97
N HIS A 30 -8.63 12.35 -15.73
CA HIS A 30 -7.95 12.83 -14.53
C HIS A 30 -6.95 11.81 -14.00
N ALA A 31 -5.86 12.27 -13.37
CA ALA A 31 -4.92 11.39 -12.70
C ALA A 31 -5.64 10.63 -11.56
N ALA A 32 -5.60 9.30 -11.64
CA ALA A 32 -6.14 8.39 -10.63
C ALA A 32 -5.03 7.80 -9.76
N GLY A 33 -3.82 7.67 -10.29
CA GLY A 33 -2.67 7.18 -9.54
C GLY A 33 -1.39 7.12 -10.37
N LEU A 34 -0.30 6.81 -9.69
CA LEU A 34 1.02 6.63 -10.28
C LEU A 34 1.56 5.26 -9.85
N TYR A 35 2.03 4.46 -10.81
CA TYR A 35 2.78 3.26 -10.53
C TYR A 35 4.25 3.50 -10.84
N LEU A 36 5.08 3.38 -9.81
CA LEU A 36 6.53 3.44 -9.86
C LEU A 36 7.08 2.01 -9.80
N PRO A 37 7.58 1.43 -10.90
CA PRO A 37 8.28 0.15 -10.82
C PRO A 37 9.62 0.35 -10.10
N PHE A 38 9.92 -0.53 -9.15
CA PHE A 38 11.21 -0.63 -8.47
C PHE A 38 11.54 -2.11 -8.27
N SER A 39 12.80 -2.50 -8.46
CA SER A 39 13.23 -3.90 -8.33
C SER A 39 13.56 -4.24 -6.89
N HIS A 40 14.09 -3.25 -6.16
CA HIS A 40 14.40 -3.33 -4.74
C HIS A 40 13.85 -2.10 -4.02
N THR A 41 13.35 -2.29 -2.81
CA THR A 41 12.86 -1.18 -1.97
C THR A 41 13.95 -0.17 -1.60
N GLU A 42 15.22 -0.55 -1.75
CA GLU A 42 16.39 0.31 -1.55
C GLU A 42 16.57 1.35 -2.68
N GLU A 43 15.98 1.11 -3.85
CA GLU A 43 15.99 2.05 -5.00
C GLU A 43 15.13 3.28 -4.75
N LEU A 44 14.22 3.22 -3.77
CA LEU A 44 13.38 4.36 -3.41
C LEU A 44 14.22 5.40 -2.63
N PRO A 45 14.22 6.67 -3.06
CA PRO A 45 14.85 7.77 -2.32
C PRO A 45 14.40 7.75 -0.85
N PHE A 46 15.35 8.01 0.06
CA PHE A 46 15.09 7.94 1.50
C PHE A 46 13.92 8.83 1.91
N GLU A 47 13.86 10.02 1.34
CA GLU A 47 12.83 11.03 1.56
C GLU A 47 11.45 10.49 1.19
N LEU A 48 11.34 9.83 0.04
CA LEU A 48 10.09 9.22 -0.42
C LEU A 48 9.66 8.07 0.50
N ARG A 49 10.60 7.20 0.92
CA ARG A 49 10.31 6.12 1.87
C ARG A 49 9.81 6.67 3.21
N LYS A 50 10.46 7.71 3.73
CA LYS A 50 10.09 8.38 4.97
C LYS A 50 8.69 8.97 4.89
N GLU A 51 8.37 9.70 3.82
CA GLU A 51 7.04 10.29 3.63
C GLU A 51 5.93 9.24 3.49
N LEU A 52 6.19 8.15 2.77
CA LEU A 52 5.25 7.03 2.66
C LEU A 52 5.00 6.37 4.02
N GLN A 53 6.05 6.12 4.81
CA GLN A 53 5.94 5.55 6.15
C GLN A 53 5.14 6.46 7.09
N GLN A 54 5.42 7.77 7.10
CA GLN A 54 4.70 8.73 7.93
C GLN A 54 3.23 8.84 7.54
N THR A 55 2.94 8.84 6.25
CA THR A 55 1.57 8.89 5.74
C THR A 55 0.79 7.64 6.11
N LEU A 56 1.39 6.45 5.95
CA LEU A 56 0.78 5.21 6.39
C LEU A 56 0.56 5.18 7.91
N ALA A 57 1.55 5.60 8.71
CA ALA A 57 1.44 5.64 10.16
C ALA A 57 0.30 6.57 10.64
N ARG A 58 0.12 7.73 9.99
CA ARG A 58 -1.02 8.63 10.25
C ARG A 58 -2.36 7.98 9.92
N SER A 59 -2.45 7.31 8.76
CA SER A 59 -3.69 6.62 8.37
C SER A 59 -4.03 5.47 9.32
N VAL A 60 -3.04 4.69 9.75
CA VAL A 60 -3.24 3.63 10.76
C VAL A 60 -3.70 4.23 12.08
N ARG A 61 -3.04 5.29 12.56
CA ARG A 61 -3.44 5.96 13.80
C ARG A 61 -4.89 6.43 13.76
N GLN A 62 -5.29 7.12 12.69
CA GLN A 62 -6.66 7.57 12.51
C GLN A 62 -7.64 6.39 12.53
N ALA A 63 -7.33 5.29 11.83
CA ALA A 63 -8.18 4.11 11.81
C ALA A 63 -8.27 3.40 13.17
N LEU A 64 -7.24 3.50 14.03
CA LEU A 64 -7.29 3.00 15.40
C LEU A 64 -8.15 3.89 16.30
N GLU A 65 -8.01 5.21 16.17
CA GLU A 65 -8.81 6.21 16.88
C GLU A 65 -10.31 6.06 16.55
N GLU A 66 -10.64 5.92 15.26
CA GLU A 66 -12.03 5.69 14.80
C GLU A 66 -12.65 4.39 15.33
N LYS A 67 -11.81 3.40 15.66
CA LYS A 67 -12.22 2.11 16.22
C LYS A 67 -12.11 2.06 17.74
N GLU A 68 -11.67 3.15 18.37
CA GLU A 68 -11.41 3.25 19.80
C GLU A 68 -10.49 2.13 20.33
N LEU A 69 -9.54 1.68 19.49
CA LEU A 69 -8.63 0.58 19.83
C LEU A 69 -7.39 1.10 20.55
N THR A 70 -7.08 0.49 21.68
CA THR A 70 -5.86 0.75 22.44
C THR A 70 -4.73 -0.21 22.04
N GLU A 71 -3.50 0.09 22.49
CA GLU A 71 -2.37 -0.82 22.30
C GLU A 71 -2.61 -2.15 23.02
N GLU A 72 -3.19 -2.10 24.22
CA GLU A 72 -3.55 -3.26 25.02
C GLU A 72 -4.56 -4.17 24.29
N ASP A 73 -5.57 -3.59 23.64
CA ASP A 73 -6.56 -4.35 22.86
C ASP A 73 -5.90 -5.11 21.70
N ILE A 74 -4.97 -4.45 21.01
CA ILE A 74 -4.23 -5.03 19.88
C ILE A 74 -3.33 -6.17 20.37
N LEU A 75 -2.56 -5.95 21.43
CA LEU A 75 -1.67 -6.97 22.01
C LEU A 75 -2.45 -8.18 22.53
N ALA A 76 -3.58 -7.95 23.19
CA ALA A 76 -4.46 -9.03 23.64
C ALA A 76 -5.02 -9.85 22.46
N ASP A 77 -5.36 -9.19 21.35
CA ASP A 77 -5.82 -9.88 20.14
C ASP A 77 -4.74 -10.77 19.52
N PHE A 78 -3.51 -10.27 19.41
CA PHE A 78 -2.37 -11.05 18.94
C PHE A 78 -2.10 -12.27 19.84
N GLU A 79 -2.17 -12.12 21.15
CA GLU A 79 -1.96 -13.23 22.09
C GLU A 79 -3.06 -14.29 22.00
N ARG A 80 -4.32 -13.88 21.83
CA ARG A 80 -5.43 -14.82 21.57
C ARG A 80 -5.18 -15.61 20.28
N PHE A 81 -4.84 -14.93 19.18
CA PHE A 81 -4.55 -15.59 17.90
C PHE A 81 -3.39 -16.60 18.01
N ARG A 82 -2.31 -16.22 18.70
CA ARG A 82 -1.13 -17.08 18.92
C ARG A 82 -1.47 -18.32 19.74
N THR A 83 -2.34 -18.19 20.75
CA THR A 83 -2.74 -19.29 21.62
C THR A 83 -3.65 -20.28 20.90
N VAL A 84 -4.59 -19.78 20.09
CA VAL A 84 -5.51 -20.61 19.29
C VAL A 84 -4.78 -21.43 18.22
N ASN A 85 -3.69 -20.90 17.65
CA ASN A 85 -2.90 -21.62 16.64
C ASN A 85 -1.85 -22.58 17.23
N ARG A 86 -1.57 -22.52 18.54
CA ARG A 86 -0.67 -23.47 19.22
C ARG A 86 -1.39 -24.71 19.76
N SER A 87 -2.71 -24.65 19.88
CA SER A 87 -3.55 -25.76 20.34
C SER A 87 -4.14 -26.60 19.19
N ARG A 88 -3.73 -26.33 17.95
CA ARG A 88 -3.94 -27.16 16.75
C ARG A 88 -2.64 -27.81 16.34
#